data_AF-A0A944CAQ7-F1
#
_entry.id   AF-A0A944CAQ7-F1
#
_cell.length_a   1.000
_cell.length_b   1.000
_cell.length_c   1.000
_cell.angle_alpha   90.00
_cell.angle_beta   90.00
_cell.angle_gamma   90.00
#
_symmetry.space_group_name_H-M   'P 1'
#
loop_
_entity.id
_entity.type
_entity.pdbx_description
1 polymer ?
#
loop_
_entity_poly.entity_id
_entity_poly.type
_entity_poly.pdbx_seq_one_letter_code
_entity_poly.pdbx_strand_id
1 'polypeptide(L)'
;MMQIATPLPASTEMSPRQVMEKPELLELIPTGTRVYVTDLGNAPEDQIVAASGRLTESGHLPVPHMAARRYPSLAAFEQRITRLTQEAGVRHVLAIAGEAEVSGPLTSSVALLETGLFDKLGIQSIGVAGHPEGAPDIPPEIIRRFLERKHELAAGSDADFHIVTQFGFDPVRLNLWLDTLTQWGNRFPVHVGVAGPAKMTTLLKYAAFAGVENSLNFLKKRGGSVVSMLTGYDPETMVAPLEARLQREPETPLAQIHVYPFGGIAKTSEWLNTRGSWSFRDAGTVTPQEIAQ
;
A
#
# COMPACT_ATOMS: atom_id res chain seq x y z
N MET A 1 15.67 -28.24 -13.08
CA MET A 1 15.05 -27.04 -13.69
C MET A 1 14.94 -26.00 -12.58
N MET A 2 15.63 -24.86 -12.68
CA MET A 2 15.39 -23.75 -11.75
C MET A 2 13.97 -23.25 -12.01
N GLN A 3 13.09 -23.37 -11.02
CA GLN A 3 11.80 -22.69 -11.04
C GLN A 3 12.12 -21.20 -11.16
N ILE A 4 11.74 -20.56 -12.27
CA ILE A 4 11.81 -19.10 -12.37
C ILE A 4 10.82 -18.60 -11.33
N ALA A 5 11.34 -18.06 -10.23
CA ALA A 5 10.50 -17.53 -9.18
C ALA A 5 9.60 -16.47 -9.79
N THR A 6 8.30 -16.60 -9.55
CA THR A 6 7.33 -15.61 -10.00
C THR A 6 7.64 -14.29 -9.29
N PRO A 7 7.80 -13.18 -10.04
CA PRO A 7 7.95 -11.86 -9.44
C PRO A 7 6.81 -11.55 -8.49
N LEU A 8 7.09 -10.81 -7.42
CA LEU A 8 6.06 -10.37 -6.49
C LEU A 8 4.96 -9.62 -7.25
N PRO A 9 3.67 -9.94 -6.99
CA PRO A 9 2.58 -9.16 -7.52
C PRO A 9 2.63 -7.72 -6.98
N ALA A 10 1.96 -6.79 -7.64
CA ALA A 10 2.08 -5.37 -7.38
C ALA A 10 0.71 -4.66 -7.44
N SER A 11 0.52 -3.74 -6.51
CA SER A 11 -0.49 -2.67 -6.58
C SER A 11 0.20 -1.32 -6.71
N THR A 12 -0.57 -0.27 -6.99
CA THR A 12 -0.05 1.11 -7.01
C THR A 12 -1.07 2.07 -6.41
N GLU A 13 -0.73 3.35 -6.36
CA GLU A 13 -1.58 4.41 -5.82
C GLU A 13 -1.66 5.61 -6.77
N MET A 14 -2.77 6.33 -6.71
CA MET A 14 -2.97 7.58 -7.44
C MET A 14 -3.68 8.58 -6.52
N SER A 15 -3.37 9.86 -6.70
CA SER A 15 -4.17 10.90 -6.06
C SER A 15 -5.54 11.03 -6.74
N PRO A 16 -6.60 11.44 -6.02
CA PRO A 16 -7.91 11.70 -6.61
C PRO A 16 -7.84 12.62 -7.83
N ARG A 17 -6.99 13.65 -7.75
CA ARG A 17 -6.74 14.58 -8.83
C ARG A 17 -6.17 13.90 -10.09
N GLN A 18 -5.19 13.01 -9.95
CA GLN A 18 -4.63 12.30 -11.10
C GLN A 18 -5.67 11.41 -11.78
N VAL A 19 -6.47 10.68 -11.00
CA VAL A 19 -7.55 9.84 -11.54
C VAL A 19 -8.57 10.67 -12.32
N MET A 20 -8.89 11.87 -11.83
CA MET A 20 -9.91 12.72 -12.46
C MET A 20 -9.40 13.52 -13.66
N GLU A 21 -8.18 14.05 -13.60
CA GLU A 21 -7.62 14.96 -14.61
C GLU A 21 -6.80 14.26 -15.68
N LYS A 22 -6.35 13.02 -15.44
CA LYS A 22 -5.49 12.25 -16.36
C LYS A 22 -6.02 10.82 -16.56
N PRO A 23 -7.26 10.65 -17.05
CA PRO A 23 -7.87 9.33 -17.21
C PRO A 23 -7.07 8.40 -18.13
N GLU A 24 -6.31 8.94 -19.08
CA GLU A 24 -5.43 8.16 -19.97
C GLU A 24 -4.35 7.36 -19.22
N LEU A 25 -3.99 7.75 -17.99
CA LEU A 25 -3.04 7.00 -17.17
C LEU A 25 -3.63 5.67 -16.65
N LEU A 26 -4.96 5.55 -16.58
CA LEU A 26 -5.63 4.32 -16.14
C LEU A 26 -5.47 3.20 -17.15
N GLU A 27 -5.33 3.52 -18.44
CA GLU A 27 -5.07 2.57 -19.53
C GLU A 27 -3.71 1.88 -19.39
N LEU A 28 -2.79 2.48 -18.62
CA LEU A 28 -1.47 1.93 -18.33
C LEU A 28 -1.47 0.96 -17.15
N ILE A 29 -2.61 0.77 -16.48
CA ILE A 29 -2.78 -0.10 -15.31
C ILE A 29 -3.75 -1.21 -15.71
N PRO A 30 -3.35 -2.50 -15.63
CA PRO A 30 -4.25 -3.60 -15.95
C PRO A 30 -5.52 -3.59 -15.09
N THR A 31 -6.66 -3.95 -15.69
CA THR A 31 -7.93 -4.15 -14.99
C THR A 31 -7.78 -5.20 -13.87
N GLY A 32 -8.57 -5.07 -12.82
CA GLY A 32 -8.48 -5.91 -11.61
C GLY A 32 -7.35 -5.49 -10.66
N THR A 33 -6.46 -4.58 -11.06
CA THR A 33 -5.40 -4.08 -10.17
C THR A 33 -6.00 -3.26 -9.03
N ARG A 34 -5.50 -3.50 -7.80
CA ARG A 34 -5.75 -2.60 -6.67
C ARG A 34 -5.07 -1.25 -6.90
N VAL A 35 -5.86 -0.19 -6.99
CA VAL A 35 -5.37 1.18 -7.12
C VAL A 35 -5.79 1.97 -5.87
N TYR A 36 -4.80 2.29 -5.05
CA TYR A 36 -5.03 3.04 -3.82
C TYR A 36 -5.31 4.51 -4.14
N VAL A 37 -6.34 5.07 -3.50
CA VAL A 37 -6.72 6.47 -3.68
C VAL A 37 -6.21 7.24 -2.48
N THR A 38 -5.18 8.05 -2.68
CA THR A 38 -4.50 8.74 -1.59
C THR A 38 -5.37 9.82 -0.97
N ASP A 39 -5.40 9.87 0.35
CA ASP A 39 -5.93 10.99 1.11
C ASP A 39 -4.74 11.72 1.74
N LEU A 40 -4.41 12.90 1.23
CA LEU A 40 -3.37 13.79 1.79
C LEU A 40 -3.98 15.01 2.51
N GLY A 41 -5.31 15.02 2.73
CA GLY A 41 -6.03 16.15 3.34
C GLY A 41 -6.20 17.35 2.40
N ASN A 42 -5.91 17.19 1.11
CA ASN A 42 -5.95 18.26 0.11
C ASN A 42 -7.02 18.07 -0.98
N ALA A 43 -7.77 16.97 -0.93
CA ALA A 43 -8.87 16.67 -1.84
C ALA A 43 -10.20 16.71 -1.08
N PRO A 44 -11.24 17.38 -1.60
CA PRO A 44 -12.57 17.31 -1.02
C PRO A 44 -13.14 15.90 -1.14
N GLU A 45 -14.06 15.53 -0.25
CA GLU A 45 -14.67 14.20 -0.24
C GLU A 45 -15.29 13.82 -1.58
N ASP A 46 -16.00 14.74 -2.22
CA ASP A 46 -16.63 14.52 -3.52
C ASP A 46 -15.61 14.10 -4.59
N GLN A 47 -14.39 14.64 -4.54
CA GLN A 47 -13.34 14.26 -5.47
C GLN A 47 -12.79 12.85 -5.17
N ILE A 48 -12.69 12.46 -3.90
CA ILE A 48 -12.25 11.12 -3.50
C ILE A 48 -13.30 10.08 -3.93
N VAL A 49 -14.59 10.35 -3.70
CA VAL A 49 -15.69 9.48 -4.12
C VAL A 49 -15.73 9.37 -5.65
N ALA A 50 -15.67 10.49 -6.38
CA ALA A 50 -15.66 10.49 -7.84
C ALA A 50 -14.46 9.75 -8.43
N ALA A 51 -13.25 9.94 -7.87
CA ALA A 51 -12.07 9.21 -8.29
C ALA A 51 -12.20 7.69 -8.05
N SER A 52 -12.75 7.29 -6.90
CA SER A 52 -13.00 5.88 -6.59
C SER A 52 -14.01 5.28 -7.57
N GLY A 53 -15.09 6.00 -7.88
CA GLY A 53 -16.09 5.56 -8.87
C GLY A 53 -15.49 5.40 -10.27
N ARG A 54 -14.66 6.34 -10.71
CA ARG A 54 -13.96 6.25 -12.00
C ARG A 54 -13.03 5.05 -12.10
N LEU A 55 -12.34 4.70 -11.01
CA LEU A 55 -11.51 3.49 -10.97
C LEU A 55 -12.37 2.23 -11.10
N THR A 56 -13.50 2.16 -10.40
CA THR A 56 -14.47 1.06 -10.55
C THR A 56 -14.98 0.97 -12.00
N GLU A 57 -15.41 2.08 -12.60
CA GLU A 57 -15.87 2.15 -13.99
C GLU A 57 -14.81 1.72 -15.00
N SER A 58 -13.53 1.97 -14.69
CA SER A 58 -12.37 1.58 -15.50
C SER A 58 -11.92 0.13 -15.26
N GLY A 59 -12.63 -0.63 -14.42
CA GLY A 59 -12.35 -2.03 -14.12
C GLY A 59 -11.23 -2.25 -13.10
N HIS A 60 -10.80 -1.22 -12.37
CA HIS A 60 -9.83 -1.34 -11.27
C HIS A 60 -10.54 -1.58 -9.92
N LEU A 61 -9.76 -1.98 -8.91
CA LEU A 61 -10.25 -2.13 -7.54
C LEU A 61 -9.79 -0.90 -6.71
N PRO A 62 -10.64 0.13 -6.51
CA PRO A 62 -10.24 1.30 -5.74
C PRO A 62 -10.02 0.95 -4.27
N VAL A 63 -8.93 1.47 -3.69
CA VAL A 63 -8.59 1.32 -2.27
C VAL A 63 -8.41 2.71 -1.62
N PRO A 64 -9.49 3.45 -1.34
CA PRO A 64 -9.39 4.75 -0.69
C PRO A 64 -8.75 4.66 0.70
N HIS A 65 -7.88 5.64 0.99
CA HIS A 65 -7.31 5.81 2.32
C HIS A 65 -8.36 6.38 3.28
N MET A 66 -8.56 5.71 4.40
CA MET A 66 -9.45 6.10 5.48
C MET A 66 -8.59 6.57 6.66
N ALA A 67 -8.29 7.87 6.69
CA ALA A 67 -7.44 8.50 7.68
C ALA A 67 -8.24 8.91 8.93
N ALA A 68 -8.22 8.07 9.96
CA ALA A 68 -9.06 8.18 11.15
C ALA A 68 -9.10 9.60 11.76
N ARG A 69 -7.92 10.19 12.01
CA ARG A 69 -7.79 11.48 12.69
C ARG A 69 -8.38 12.65 11.92
N ARG A 70 -8.63 12.50 10.61
CA ARG A 70 -9.21 13.55 9.75
C ARG A 70 -10.72 13.60 9.80
N TYR A 71 -11.40 12.58 10.34
CA TYR A 71 -12.86 12.62 10.46
C TYR A 71 -13.25 13.50 11.64
N PRO A 72 -13.96 14.63 11.44
CA PRO A 72 -14.34 15.52 12.54
C PRO A 72 -15.36 14.89 13.49
N SER A 73 -16.07 13.84 13.06
CA SER A 73 -17.05 13.10 13.85
C SER A 73 -17.22 11.68 13.33
N LEU A 74 -17.85 10.81 14.14
CA LEU A 74 -18.26 9.48 13.68
C LEU A 74 -19.23 9.55 12.50
N ALA A 75 -20.17 10.51 12.52
CA ALA A 75 -21.13 10.72 11.43
C ALA A 75 -20.43 11.09 10.11
N ALA A 76 -19.35 11.87 10.16
CA ALA A 76 -18.56 12.20 8.97
C ALA A 76 -17.83 10.96 8.41
N PHE A 77 -17.32 10.08 9.27
CA PHE A 77 -16.76 8.80 8.84
C PHE A 77 -17.84 7.93 8.19
N GLU A 78 -18.98 7.74 8.86
CA GLU A 78 -20.12 6.94 8.35
C GLU A 78 -20.63 7.46 7.01
N GLN A 79 -20.77 8.78 6.86
CA GLN A 79 -21.11 9.41 5.60
C GLN A 79 -20.11 9.03 4.52
N ARG A 80 -18.81 9.26 4.75
CA ARG A 80 -17.79 8.99 3.72
C ARG A 80 -17.80 7.54 3.27
N ILE A 81 -17.81 6.59 4.19
CA ILE A 81 -17.77 5.16 3.82
C ILE A 81 -19.08 4.72 3.14
N THR A 82 -20.22 5.27 3.54
CA THR A 82 -21.51 5.01 2.86
C THR A 82 -21.44 5.48 1.42
N ARG A 83 -20.92 6.68 1.16
CA ARG A 83 -20.79 7.20 -0.21
C ARG A 83 -19.80 6.37 -1.03
N LEU A 84 -18.64 6.05 -0.48
CA LEU A 84 -17.65 5.22 -1.18
C LEU A 84 -18.21 3.85 -1.58
N THR A 85 -18.97 3.21 -0.69
CA THR A 85 -19.55 1.89 -0.96
C THR A 85 -20.76 1.96 -1.91
N GLN A 86 -21.69 2.88 -1.68
CA GLN A 86 -22.98 2.94 -2.39
C GLN A 86 -22.91 3.72 -3.71
N GLU A 87 -22.12 4.79 -3.78
CA GLU A 87 -21.99 5.62 -4.99
C GLU A 87 -20.84 5.14 -5.89
N ALA A 88 -19.72 4.72 -5.30
CA ALA A 88 -18.49 4.38 -6.03
C ALA A 88 -18.18 2.88 -6.12
N GLY A 89 -18.99 2.03 -5.49
CA GLY A 89 -18.82 0.57 -5.54
C GLY A 89 -17.57 0.05 -4.81
N VAL A 90 -17.01 0.83 -3.89
CA VAL A 90 -15.78 0.47 -3.16
C VAL A 90 -16.01 -0.78 -2.30
N ARG A 91 -15.12 -1.76 -2.43
CA ARG A 91 -15.07 -2.98 -1.60
C ARG A 91 -13.74 -3.16 -0.86
N HIS A 92 -12.74 -2.33 -1.16
CA HIS A 92 -11.40 -2.40 -0.58
C HIS A 92 -11.07 -1.04 0.05
N VAL A 93 -10.43 -1.03 1.21
CA VAL A 93 -10.04 0.23 1.88
C VAL A 93 -8.67 0.09 2.52
N LEU A 94 -8.01 1.22 2.79
CA LEU A 94 -6.83 1.29 3.64
C LEU A 94 -7.19 2.06 4.93
N ALA A 95 -7.29 1.38 6.06
CA ALA A 95 -7.57 1.99 7.36
C ALA A 95 -6.26 2.41 8.06
N ILE A 96 -6.06 3.72 8.25
CA ILE A 96 -4.86 4.29 8.87
C ILE A 96 -5.23 5.33 9.92
N ALA A 97 -4.33 5.58 10.87
CA ALA A 97 -4.53 6.67 11.83
C ALA A 97 -4.53 8.04 11.12
N GLY A 98 -3.61 8.20 10.16
CA GLY A 98 -3.40 9.45 9.43
C GLY A 98 -2.82 10.57 10.30
N GLU A 99 -2.65 11.73 9.69
CA GLU A 99 -2.22 12.95 10.35
C GLU A 99 -3.28 14.03 10.13
N ALA A 100 -3.50 14.84 11.17
CA ALA A 100 -4.42 15.97 11.17
C ALA A 100 -3.91 17.01 12.16
N GLU A 101 -4.03 18.29 11.82
CA GLU A 101 -3.70 19.41 12.73
C GLU A 101 -4.60 19.37 13.97
N VAL A 102 -5.90 19.18 13.76
CA VAL A 102 -6.88 18.92 14.81
C VAL A 102 -7.46 17.54 14.58
N SER A 103 -7.17 16.61 15.48
CA SER A 103 -7.71 15.25 15.41
C SER A 103 -9.17 15.24 15.84
N GLY A 104 -10.02 14.58 15.05
CA GLY A 104 -11.38 14.24 15.49
C GLY A 104 -11.41 13.06 16.47
N PRO A 105 -12.60 12.51 16.78
CA PRO A 105 -12.76 11.51 17.84
C PRO A 105 -12.15 10.14 17.50
N LEU A 106 -11.95 9.83 16.22
CA LEU A 106 -11.37 8.56 15.77
C LEU A 106 -9.86 8.74 15.61
N THR A 107 -9.06 8.23 16.55
CA THR A 107 -7.62 8.56 16.61
C THR A 107 -6.69 7.48 16.08
N SER A 108 -7.23 6.31 15.72
CA SER A 108 -6.47 5.15 15.23
C SER A 108 -7.25 4.34 14.21
N SER A 109 -6.56 3.49 13.44
CA SER A 109 -7.23 2.53 12.56
C SER A 109 -8.04 1.48 13.33
N VAL A 110 -7.64 1.12 14.55
CA VAL A 110 -8.45 0.27 15.43
C VAL A 110 -9.78 0.93 15.75
N ALA A 111 -9.80 2.25 16.03
CA ALA A 111 -11.06 2.96 16.27
C ALA A 111 -12.00 2.95 15.05
N LEU A 112 -11.47 2.94 13.82
CA LEU A 112 -12.29 2.77 12.61
C LEU A 112 -12.88 1.35 12.54
N LEU A 113 -12.06 0.33 12.80
CA LEU A 113 -12.47 -1.07 12.78
C LEU A 113 -13.55 -1.36 13.83
N GLU A 114 -13.40 -0.83 15.04
CA GLU A 114 -14.33 -1.03 16.16
C GLU A 114 -15.72 -0.45 15.93
N THR A 115 -15.89 0.44 14.94
CA THR A 115 -17.22 0.93 14.56
C THR A 115 -18.11 -0.15 13.95
N GLY A 116 -17.54 -1.23 13.40
CA GLY A 116 -18.25 -2.25 12.63
C GLY A 116 -18.81 -1.76 11.28
N LEU A 117 -18.52 -0.52 10.88
CA LEU A 117 -19.08 0.06 9.65
C LEU A 117 -18.51 -0.57 8.39
N PHE A 118 -17.26 -1.03 8.41
CA PHE A 118 -16.67 -1.74 7.27
C PHE A 118 -17.47 -3.00 6.93
N ASP A 119 -17.75 -3.85 7.92
CA ASP A 119 -18.54 -5.08 7.74
C ASP A 119 -19.99 -4.75 7.34
N LYS A 120 -20.63 -3.82 8.06
CA LYS A 120 -22.02 -3.41 7.81
C LYS A 120 -22.24 -2.91 6.38
N LEU A 121 -21.23 -2.27 5.79
CA LEU A 121 -21.30 -1.71 4.43
C LEU A 121 -20.68 -2.61 3.37
N GLY A 122 -20.29 -3.84 3.75
CA GLY A 122 -19.83 -4.87 2.82
C GLY A 122 -18.46 -4.57 2.20
N ILE A 123 -17.55 -4.00 2.99
CA ILE A 123 -16.12 -4.00 2.64
C ILE A 123 -15.59 -5.42 2.75
N GLN A 124 -14.85 -5.85 1.73
CA GLN A 124 -14.34 -7.21 1.58
C GLN A 124 -12.84 -7.29 1.86
N SER A 125 -12.11 -6.16 1.84
CA SER A 125 -10.67 -6.15 2.07
C SER A 125 -10.24 -4.87 2.77
N ILE A 126 -9.48 -5.02 3.84
CA ILE A 126 -9.00 -3.93 4.69
C ILE A 126 -7.49 -4.00 4.82
N GLY A 127 -6.83 -3.04 4.17
CA GLY A 127 -5.43 -2.75 4.44
C GLY A 127 -5.27 -2.03 5.77
N VAL A 128 -4.22 -2.35 6.52
CA VAL A 128 -3.80 -1.61 7.72
C VAL A 128 -2.31 -1.26 7.64
N ALA A 129 -1.91 -0.15 8.25
CA ALA A 129 -0.52 0.29 8.22
C ALA A 129 0.43 -0.70 8.93
N GLY A 130 1.60 -0.95 8.32
CA GLY A 130 2.77 -1.57 8.90
C GLY A 130 3.95 -0.61 8.98
N HIS A 131 4.78 -0.75 10.02
CA HIS A 131 5.85 0.19 10.34
C HIS A 131 7.22 -0.50 10.44
N PRO A 132 7.89 -0.81 9.32
CA PRO A 132 9.20 -1.48 9.33
C PRO A 132 10.30 -0.71 10.08
N GLU A 133 10.21 0.62 10.09
CA GLU A 133 11.14 1.50 10.80
C GLU A 133 10.70 1.82 12.22
N GLY A 134 9.60 1.22 12.69
CA GLY A 134 8.89 1.64 13.89
C GLY A 134 8.07 2.91 13.67
N ALA A 135 7.50 3.43 14.75
CA ALA A 135 6.82 4.72 14.78
C ALA A 135 7.48 5.55 15.91
N PRO A 136 8.09 6.72 15.62
CA PRO A 136 8.94 7.45 16.55
C PRO A 136 8.32 7.68 17.95
N ASP A 137 7.01 7.95 17.99
CA ASP A 137 6.29 8.27 19.22
C ASP A 137 5.51 7.08 19.82
N ILE A 138 5.67 5.87 19.26
CA ILE A 138 4.92 4.68 19.69
C ILE A 138 5.91 3.57 20.10
N PRO A 139 5.96 3.20 21.38
CA PRO A 139 6.79 2.10 21.83
C PRO A 139 6.48 0.77 21.11
N PRO A 140 7.47 -0.11 20.85
CA PRO A 140 7.26 -1.36 20.12
C PRO A 140 6.18 -2.27 20.71
N GLU A 141 6.05 -2.34 22.04
CA GLU A 141 5.04 -3.11 22.75
C GLU A 141 3.61 -2.56 22.54
N ILE A 142 3.49 -1.27 22.25
CA ILE A 142 2.21 -0.65 21.89
C ILE A 142 1.89 -0.95 20.42
N ILE A 143 2.87 -0.87 19.52
CA ILE A 143 2.71 -1.28 18.11
C ILE A 143 2.23 -2.74 18.02
N ARG A 144 2.88 -3.63 18.79
CA ARG A 144 2.50 -5.04 18.88
C ARG A 144 1.06 -5.21 19.39
N ARG A 145 0.68 -4.53 20.47
CA ARG A 145 -0.70 -4.58 21.00
C ARG A 145 -1.75 -4.09 20.00
N PHE A 146 -1.45 -3.03 19.25
CA PHE A 146 -2.34 -2.57 18.18
C PHE A 146 -2.48 -3.61 17.05
N LEU A 147 -1.40 -4.32 16.71
CA LEU A 147 -1.47 -5.40 15.73
C LEU A 147 -2.29 -6.60 16.26
N GLU A 148 -2.06 -7.02 17.50
CA GLU A 148 -2.84 -8.07 18.17
C GLU A 148 -4.33 -7.71 18.20
N ARG A 149 -4.67 -6.46 18.55
CA ARG A 149 -6.06 -5.98 18.54
C ARG A 149 -6.69 -6.03 17.14
N LYS A 150 -5.94 -5.70 16.09
CA LYS A 150 -6.43 -5.82 14.71
C LYS A 150 -6.69 -7.29 14.32
N HIS A 151 -5.87 -8.23 14.79
CA HIS A 151 -6.11 -9.67 14.61
C HIS A 151 -7.38 -10.15 15.31
N GLU A 152 -7.65 -9.67 16.52
CA GLU A 152 -8.90 -9.96 17.24
C GLU A 152 -10.13 -9.46 16.48
N LEU A 153 -10.07 -8.22 15.96
CA LEU A 153 -11.17 -7.64 15.19
C LEU A 153 -11.37 -8.36 13.86
N ALA A 154 -10.28 -8.71 13.16
CA ALA A 154 -10.34 -9.47 11.93
C ALA A 154 -10.95 -10.87 12.11
N ALA A 155 -10.78 -11.50 13.28
CA ALA A 155 -11.39 -12.80 13.56
C ALA A 155 -12.93 -12.77 13.64
N GLY A 156 -13.53 -11.58 13.80
CA GLY A 156 -14.98 -11.37 13.80
C GLY A 156 -15.54 -10.73 12.53
N SER A 157 -14.71 -10.55 11.50
CA SER A 157 -15.05 -9.91 10.23
C SER A 157 -14.97 -10.91 9.07
N ASP A 158 -15.80 -10.73 8.06
CA ASP A 158 -15.74 -11.50 6.81
C ASP A 158 -14.74 -10.88 5.80
N ALA A 159 -14.13 -9.74 6.12
CA ALA A 159 -13.18 -9.06 5.26
C ALA A 159 -11.78 -9.69 5.36
N ASP A 160 -11.05 -9.70 4.23
CA ASP A 160 -9.63 -10.02 4.20
C ASP A 160 -8.80 -8.86 4.77
N PHE A 161 -7.82 -9.17 5.61
CA PHE A 161 -6.92 -8.16 6.17
C PHE A 161 -5.51 -8.33 5.64
N HIS A 162 -4.86 -7.23 5.30
CA HIS A 162 -3.46 -7.19 4.89
C HIS A 162 -2.73 -5.99 5.47
N ILE A 163 -1.42 -6.14 5.69
CA ILE A 163 -0.56 -5.04 6.12
C ILE A 163 -0.01 -4.34 4.88
N VAL A 164 -0.03 -3.01 4.87
CA VAL A 164 0.64 -2.18 3.84
C VAL A 164 1.68 -1.32 4.54
N THR A 165 2.94 -1.39 4.11
CA THR A 165 4.01 -0.56 4.68
C THR A 165 4.18 0.74 3.90
N GLN A 166 4.71 1.76 4.55
CA GLN A 166 5.33 2.87 3.84
C GLN A 166 6.51 2.37 2.98
N PHE A 167 6.91 3.12 1.96
CA PHE A 167 8.15 2.83 1.22
C PHE A 167 9.40 2.99 2.09
N GLY A 168 10.46 2.27 1.74
CA GLY A 168 11.76 2.39 2.39
C GLY A 168 12.90 2.10 1.41
N PHE A 169 14.13 2.17 1.93
CA PHE A 169 15.37 1.96 1.15
C PHE A 169 16.31 0.94 1.78
N ASP A 170 15.94 0.34 2.93
CA ASP A 170 16.72 -0.66 3.64
C ASP A 170 16.01 -2.03 3.60
N PRO A 171 16.32 -2.89 2.61
CA PRO A 171 15.67 -4.19 2.49
C PRO A 171 16.11 -5.16 3.60
N VAL A 172 17.24 -4.90 4.27
CA VAL A 172 17.73 -5.73 5.38
C VAL A 172 16.86 -5.49 6.62
N ARG A 173 16.62 -4.22 6.98
CA ARG A 173 15.71 -3.88 8.08
C ARG A 173 14.30 -4.39 7.84
N LEU A 174 13.82 -4.28 6.60
CA LEU A 174 12.51 -4.78 6.23
C LEU A 174 12.40 -6.29 6.45
N ASN A 175 13.42 -7.08 6.05
CA ASN A 175 13.44 -8.52 6.29
C ASN A 175 13.45 -8.86 7.80
N LEU A 176 14.24 -8.15 8.61
CA LEU A 176 14.23 -8.32 10.06
C LEU A 176 12.88 -7.98 10.69
N TRP A 177 12.18 -6.99 10.12
CA TRP A 177 10.84 -6.65 10.56
C TRP A 177 9.80 -7.72 10.17
N LEU A 178 9.93 -8.35 9.01
CA LEU A 178 9.10 -9.51 8.64
C LEU A 178 9.31 -10.68 9.63
N ASP A 179 10.56 -10.95 10.03
CA ASP A 179 10.87 -11.96 11.07
C ASP A 179 10.19 -11.61 12.41
N THR A 180 10.23 -10.33 12.77
CA THR A 180 9.61 -9.81 13.99
C THR A 180 8.09 -10.01 13.96
N LEU A 181 7.43 -9.72 12.83
CA LEU A 181 5.99 -9.96 12.67
C LEU A 181 5.63 -11.44 12.83
N THR A 182 6.42 -12.34 12.24
CA THR A 182 6.24 -13.79 12.39
C THR A 182 6.38 -14.21 13.85
N GLN A 183 7.39 -13.69 14.56
CA GLN A 183 7.58 -13.95 16.00
C GLN A 183 6.42 -13.43 16.86
N TRP A 184 5.76 -12.35 16.43
CA TRP A 184 4.56 -11.83 17.09
C TRP A 184 3.28 -12.62 16.71
N GLY A 185 3.37 -13.62 15.84
CA GLY A 185 2.23 -14.43 15.42
C GLY A 185 1.33 -13.75 14.40
N ASN A 186 1.86 -12.79 13.62
CA ASN A 186 1.09 -12.13 12.58
C ASN A 186 0.58 -13.12 11.52
N ARG A 187 -0.72 -13.03 11.21
CA ARG A 187 -1.37 -13.82 10.14
C ARG A 187 -1.74 -13.01 8.88
N PHE A 188 -1.56 -11.69 8.90
CA PHE A 188 -1.93 -10.86 7.75
C PHE A 188 -0.83 -10.93 6.70
N PRO A 189 -1.14 -11.16 5.41
CA PRO A 189 -0.19 -10.96 4.34
C PRO A 189 0.33 -9.51 4.34
N VAL A 190 1.59 -9.33 3.96
CA VAL A 190 2.30 -8.06 3.96
C VAL A 190 2.53 -7.61 2.53
N HIS A 191 2.02 -6.42 2.22
CA HIS A 191 2.28 -5.66 1.01
C HIS A 191 3.36 -4.62 1.33
N VAL A 192 4.57 -4.84 0.82
CA VAL A 192 5.71 -3.96 1.09
C VAL A 192 5.65 -2.74 0.19
N GLY A 193 5.68 -1.57 0.82
CA GLY A 193 5.87 -0.29 0.14
C GLY A 193 7.21 -0.20 -0.57
N VAL A 194 7.20 0.13 -1.87
CA VAL A 194 8.39 0.33 -2.70
C VAL A 194 8.23 1.61 -3.50
N ALA A 195 9.27 2.44 -3.54
CA ALA A 195 9.29 3.59 -4.44
C ALA A 195 9.46 3.12 -5.90
N GLY A 196 8.59 3.58 -6.79
CA GLY A 196 8.74 3.35 -8.23
C GLY A 196 9.91 4.14 -8.83
N PRO A 197 10.25 3.91 -10.11
CA PRO A 197 11.37 4.58 -10.78
C PRO A 197 11.21 6.11 -10.75
N ALA A 198 12.16 6.82 -10.13
CA ALA A 198 12.07 8.28 -9.95
C ALA A 198 13.46 8.93 -9.83
N LYS A 199 13.50 10.27 -9.92
CA LYS A 199 14.71 11.03 -9.60
C LYS A 199 15.00 10.92 -8.10
N MET A 200 16.27 10.78 -7.74
CA MET A 200 16.67 10.69 -6.33
C MET A 200 16.23 11.91 -5.52
N THR A 201 16.30 13.11 -6.10
CA THR A 201 15.83 14.35 -5.45
C THR A 201 14.34 14.32 -5.11
N THR A 202 13.52 13.74 -5.99
CA THR A 202 12.08 13.54 -5.76
C THR A 202 11.86 12.57 -4.60
N LEU A 203 12.59 11.46 -4.55
CA LEU A 203 12.47 10.47 -3.48
C LEU A 203 12.91 11.02 -2.12
N LEU A 204 14.03 11.75 -2.06
CA LEU A 204 14.50 12.39 -0.83
C LEU A 204 13.46 13.37 -0.28
N LYS A 205 12.79 14.13 -1.14
CA LYS A 205 11.70 15.03 -0.75
C LYS A 205 10.55 14.26 -0.10
N TYR A 206 10.04 13.21 -0.76
CA TYR A 206 8.92 12.44 -0.22
C TYR A 206 9.28 11.64 1.02
N ALA A 207 10.51 11.13 1.11
CA ALA A 207 10.99 10.36 2.24
C ALA A 207 11.05 11.20 3.53
N ALA A 208 11.40 12.48 3.42
CA ALA A 208 11.33 13.41 4.55
C ALA A 208 9.89 13.62 5.03
N PHE A 209 8.92 13.75 4.13
CA PHE A 209 7.50 13.84 4.50
C PHE A 209 6.94 12.54 5.08
N ALA A 210 7.43 11.39 4.63
CA ALA A 210 6.97 10.08 5.06
C ALA A 210 7.61 9.59 6.37
N GLY A 211 8.57 10.33 6.94
CA GLY A 211 9.23 9.97 8.19
C GLY A 211 10.14 8.74 8.12
N VAL A 212 10.66 8.39 6.94
CA VAL A 212 11.49 7.19 6.70
C VAL A 212 12.99 7.49 6.85
N GLU A 213 13.33 8.16 7.95
CA GLU A 213 14.66 8.72 8.20
C GLU A 213 15.76 7.66 8.31
N ASN A 214 15.44 6.47 8.86
CA ASN A 214 16.43 5.41 8.99
C ASN A 214 16.78 4.83 7.61
N SER A 215 15.78 4.61 6.77
CA SER A 215 15.99 4.21 5.37
C SER A 215 16.79 5.26 4.60
N LEU A 216 16.51 6.55 4.81
CA LEU A 216 17.30 7.62 4.20
C LEU A 216 18.77 7.59 4.62
N ASN A 217 19.04 7.35 5.90
CA ASN A 217 20.41 7.23 6.40
C ASN A 217 21.12 6.00 5.83
N PHE A 218 20.41 4.88 5.68
CA PHE A 218 20.94 3.70 5.00
C PHE A 218 21.30 4.01 3.54
N LEU A 219 20.39 4.67 2.81
CA LEU A 219 20.61 5.07 1.43
C LEU A 219 21.82 6.00 1.29
N LYS A 220 21.97 6.99 2.18
CA LYS A 220 23.15 7.88 2.22
C LYS A 220 24.46 7.11 2.47
N LYS A 221 24.46 6.11 3.37
CA LYS A 221 25.64 5.30 3.69
C LYS A 221 26.08 4.41 2.52
N ARG A 222 25.14 3.94 1.69
CA ARG A 222 25.44 3.21 0.44
C ARG A 222 25.67 4.13 -0.77
N GLY A 223 25.14 5.35 -0.73
CA GLY A 223 25.16 6.36 -1.79
C GLY A 223 26.47 7.12 -1.96
N GLY A 224 27.61 6.48 -1.73
CA GLY A 224 28.96 7.06 -1.92
C GLY A 224 29.31 7.44 -3.38
N SER A 225 28.35 7.51 -4.30
CA SER A 225 28.59 8.02 -5.65
C SER A 225 27.56 9.06 -6.06
N VAL A 226 28.06 10.26 -6.31
CA VAL A 226 27.36 11.38 -6.98
C VAL A 226 26.73 10.94 -8.32
N VAL A 227 27.22 9.84 -8.92
CA VAL A 227 26.73 9.20 -10.15
C VAL A 227 25.29 8.65 -10.01
N SER A 228 24.91 8.15 -8.83
CA SER A 228 23.54 7.63 -8.59
C SER A 228 22.47 8.74 -8.53
N MET A 229 22.84 9.98 -8.21
CA MET A 229 21.89 11.10 -8.19
C MET A 229 21.46 11.53 -9.60
N LEU A 230 22.31 11.29 -10.61
CA LEU A 230 22.06 11.65 -12.01
C LEU A 230 21.28 10.58 -12.78
N THR A 231 21.44 9.30 -12.41
CA THR A 231 20.90 8.14 -13.14
C THR A 231 19.51 7.68 -12.66
N GLY A 232 19.03 8.23 -11.54
CA GLY A 232 17.73 7.86 -10.96
C GLY A 232 17.83 6.70 -9.97
N TYR A 233 16.76 6.49 -9.21
CA TYR A 233 16.68 5.37 -8.27
C TYR A 233 16.17 4.12 -8.97
N ASP A 234 16.85 3.00 -8.72
CA ASP A 234 16.45 1.67 -9.18
C ASP A 234 15.67 0.93 -8.08
N PRO A 235 14.35 0.68 -8.28
CA PRO A 235 13.53 -0.06 -7.33
C PRO A 235 14.02 -1.49 -7.06
N GLU A 236 14.80 -2.11 -7.97
CA GLU A 236 15.34 -3.46 -7.79
C GLU A 236 16.24 -3.58 -6.58
N THR A 237 16.86 -2.47 -6.17
CA THR A 237 17.66 -2.42 -4.94
C THR A 237 16.87 -2.76 -3.68
N MET A 238 15.54 -2.59 -3.71
CA MET A 238 14.62 -3.05 -2.68
C MET A 238 13.94 -4.38 -3.03
N VAL A 239 13.51 -4.57 -4.27
CA VAL A 239 12.66 -5.71 -4.64
C VAL A 239 13.44 -7.03 -4.75
N ALA A 240 14.60 -7.04 -5.41
CA ALA A 240 15.36 -8.28 -5.63
C ALA A 240 15.77 -8.98 -4.31
N PRO A 241 16.21 -8.26 -3.24
CA PRO A 241 16.44 -8.88 -1.93
C PRO A 241 15.21 -9.50 -1.29
N LEU A 242 14.01 -8.95 -1.53
CA LEU A 242 12.74 -9.45 -0.99
C LEU A 242 12.30 -10.72 -1.72
N GLU A 243 12.43 -10.76 -3.04
CA GLU A 243 12.14 -11.95 -3.85
C GLU A 243 13.15 -13.07 -3.55
N ALA A 244 14.42 -12.74 -3.37
CA ALA A 244 15.43 -13.70 -2.93
C ALA A 244 15.13 -14.27 -1.53
N ARG A 245 14.51 -13.48 -0.65
CA ARG A 245 14.00 -13.98 0.64
C ARG A 245 12.83 -14.93 0.42
N LEU A 246 11.81 -14.54 -0.34
CA LEU A 246 10.63 -15.36 -0.61
C LEU A 246 10.99 -16.74 -1.16
N GLN A 247 12.01 -16.81 -2.03
CA GLN A 247 12.52 -18.08 -2.56
C GLN A 247 13.15 -18.98 -1.49
N ARG A 248 13.86 -18.38 -0.52
CA ARG A 248 14.52 -19.13 0.57
C ARG A 248 13.57 -19.48 1.71
N GLU A 249 12.59 -18.63 1.95
CA GLU A 249 11.65 -18.70 3.08
C GLU A 249 10.21 -18.49 2.56
N PRO A 250 9.58 -19.49 1.91
CA PRO A 250 8.26 -19.33 1.31
C PRO A 250 7.13 -19.02 2.31
N GLU A 251 7.32 -19.42 3.57
CA GLU A 251 6.36 -19.19 4.68
C GLU A 251 6.43 -17.76 5.25
N THR A 252 7.18 -16.85 4.62
CA THR A 252 7.24 -15.44 5.01
C THR A 252 5.88 -14.76 4.81
N PRO A 253 5.48 -13.78 5.64
CA PRO A 253 4.23 -13.05 5.41
C PRO A 253 4.27 -12.11 4.19
N LEU A 254 5.43 -11.95 3.53
CA LEU A 254 5.56 -11.14 2.32
C LEU A 254 4.74 -11.73 1.16
N ALA A 255 3.75 -10.98 0.68
CA ALA A 255 2.83 -11.43 -0.35
C ALA A 255 2.85 -10.58 -1.62
N GLN A 256 3.17 -9.29 -1.51
CA GLN A 256 3.02 -8.32 -2.60
C GLN A 256 3.97 -7.14 -2.41
N ILE A 257 4.26 -6.39 -3.48
CA ILE A 257 4.74 -5.01 -3.38
C ILE A 257 3.58 -4.01 -3.58
N HIS A 258 3.67 -2.86 -2.93
CA HIS A 258 2.80 -1.70 -3.14
C HIS A 258 3.65 -0.54 -3.62
N VAL A 259 3.46 -0.12 -4.87
CA VAL A 259 4.38 0.79 -5.54
C VAL A 259 3.88 2.22 -5.47
N TYR A 260 4.68 3.06 -4.82
CA TYR A 260 4.50 4.50 -4.74
C TYR A 260 5.07 5.16 -6.03
N PRO A 261 4.23 5.70 -6.94
CA PRO A 261 4.67 6.10 -8.27
C PRO A 261 5.22 7.53 -8.30
N PHE A 262 6.25 7.82 -7.50
CA PHE A 262 6.82 9.16 -7.36
C PHE A 262 7.41 9.74 -8.66
N GLY A 263 7.82 8.89 -9.60
CA GLY A 263 8.27 9.30 -10.94
C GLY A 263 7.14 9.38 -11.97
N GLY A 264 5.89 9.12 -11.57
CA GLY A 264 4.70 9.08 -12.41
C GLY A 264 4.26 7.66 -12.77
N ILE A 265 2.95 7.50 -13.00
CA ILE A 265 2.32 6.20 -13.32
C ILE A 265 2.93 5.56 -14.55
N ALA A 266 3.18 6.32 -15.63
CA ALA A 266 3.72 5.74 -16.87
C ALA A 266 5.03 4.97 -16.68
N LYS A 267 5.99 5.54 -15.95
CA LYS A 267 7.27 4.88 -15.66
C LYS A 267 7.11 3.67 -14.73
N THR A 268 6.23 3.80 -13.73
CA THR A 268 5.90 2.69 -12.84
C THR A 268 5.26 1.54 -13.62
N SER A 269 4.33 1.83 -14.51
CA SER A 269 3.65 0.84 -15.34
C SER A 269 4.59 0.14 -16.31
N GLU A 270 5.48 0.88 -16.99
CA GLU A 270 6.51 0.31 -17.86
C GLU A 270 7.43 -0.66 -17.10
N TRP A 271 7.88 -0.25 -15.91
CA TRP A 271 8.70 -1.10 -15.05
C TRP A 271 7.95 -2.36 -14.59
N LEU A 272 6.72 -2.23 -14.10
CA LEU A 272 5.91 -3.36 -13.65
C LEU A 272 5.52 -4.32 -14.79
N ASN A 273 5.27 -3.80 -15.99
CA ASN A 273 5.06 -4.60 -17.21
C ASN A 273 6.31 -5.41 -17.54
N THR A 274 7.49 -4.77 -17.57
CA THR A 274 8.76 -5.43 -17.87
C THR A 274 9.08 -6.53 -16.86
N ARG A 275 8.74 -6.30 -15.59
CA ARG A 275 8.87 -7.30 -14.53
C ARG A 275 7.87 -8.44 -14.63
N GLY A 276 6.68 -8.22 -15.19
CA GLY A 276 5.54 -9.14 -15.04
C GLY A 276 4.97 -9.15 -13.62
N SER A 277 5.08 -8.03 -12.90
CA SER A 277 4.71 -7.90 -11.48
C SER A 277 3.28 -7.41 -11.25
N TRP A 278 2.50 -7.05 -12.25
CA TRP A 278 1.11 -6.64 -12.00
C TRP A 278 0.30 -7.75 -11.31
N SER A 279 -0.59 -7.37 -10.39
CA SER A 279 -1.28 -8.27 -9.46
C SER A 279 -2.27 -9.27 -10.08
N PHE A 280 -2.26 -9.47 -11.40
CA PHE A 280 -3.08 -10.48 -12.08
C PHE A 280 -2.50 -11.89 -11.91
N ARG A 281 -2.62 -12.46 -10.70
CA ARG A 281 -2.60 -13.91 -10.52
C ARG A 281 -3.65 -14.30 -9.51
N ASP A 282 -4.90 -14.25 -9.92
CA ASP A 282 -5.79 -15.31 -9.48
C ASP A 282 -5.19 -16.61 -10.02
N ALA A 283 -4.85 -17.54 -9.13
CA ALA A 283 -4.25 -18.83 -9.48
C ALA A 283 -5.20 -19.77 -10.28
N GLY A 284 -6.22 -19.23 -10.95
CA GLY A 284 -7.31 -19.97 -11.57
C GLY A 284 -7.52 -19.77 -13.07
N THR A 285 -6.85 -18.82 -13.74
CA THR A 285 -7.07 -18.58 -15.18
C THR A 285 -5.79 -18.19 -15.90
N VAL A 286 -4.83 -19.11 -15.98
CA VAL A 286 -3.88 -19.10 -17.11
C VAL A 286 -4.54 -19.92 -18.20
N THR A 287 -5.04 -19.26 -19.23
CA THR A 287 -5.44 -20.02 -20.42
C THR A 287 -4.16 -20.49 -21.13
N PRO A 288 -4.13 -21.70 -21.71
CA PRO A 288 -2.94 -22.22 -22.40
C PRO A 288 -2.38 -21.30 -23.52
N GLN A 289 -3.13 -20.27 -23.94
CA GLN A 289 -2.72 -19.30 -24.94
C GLN A 289 -1.72 -18.25 -24.43
N GLU A 290 -1.64 -17.99 -23.13
CA GLU A 290 -0.70 -17.00 -22.55
C GLU A 290 0.71 -17.55 -22.29
N ILE A 291 0.89 -18.87 -22.40
CA ILE A 291 2.20 -19.54 -22.27
C ILE A 291 2.98 -19.51 -23.61
N ALA A 292 2.36 -19.04 -24.69
CA ALA A 292 2.90 -19.15 -26.05
C ALA A 292 3.22 -17.81 -26.74
N GLN A 293 3.44 -16.73 -25.99
CA GLN A 293 4.00 -15.46 -26.48
C GLN A 293 5.11 -14.98 -25.54
#